data_AF-A0A0F7FIR2-F1
#
_entry.id   AF-A0A0F7FIR2-F1
#
_cell.length_a   1.000
_cell.length_b   1.000
_cell.length_c   1.000
_cell.angle_alpha   90.00
_cell.angle_beta   90.00
_cell.angle_gamma   90.00
#
_symmetry.space_group_name_H-M   'P 1'
#
loop_
_entity.id
_entity.type
_entity.pdbx_description
1 polymer ?
#
loop_
_entity_poly.entity_id
_entity_poly.type
_entity_poly.pdbx_seq_one_letter_code
_entity_poly.pdbx_strand_id
1 'polypeptide(L)'
;MSKKKLSIARLEKGGKRFEVFVDAEKAWAMKNGEKVNIREIIEGEFIYSDAKQGLKASETDLKKFFGTTDPYVIAENIIKKGELLLTAEQRRELIEAKRRQIIEFLSRNTIDPRTNTPIPPKRIELALEEAKVSIDPFKPVEAQVNDILKSLKMILPLKVARAILAVHIPAPYVGKAYGALQKIGKVLRESYATDGSLNVELEVPAGMQSSVIETVSSLTKGQGDVKLLRTEQV
;
A
#
# COMPACT_ATOMS: atom_id res chain seq x y z
N MET A 1 -20.94 -10.62 -10.43
CA MET A 1 -20.01 -9.98 -11.39
C MET A 1 -19.72 -8.58 -10.88
N SER A 2 -18.44 -8.24 -10.66
CA SER A 2 -18.09 -6.88 -10.22
C SER A 2 -18.53 -5.88 -11.28
N LYS A 3 -19.23 -4.82 -10.87
CA LYS A 3 -19.73 -3.78 -11.78
C LYS A 3 -18.49 -3.05 -12.33
N LYS A 4 -18.14 -3.24 -13.61
CA LYS A 4 -16.97 -2.60 -14.24
C LYS A 4 -17.03 -1.08 -13.98
N LYS A 5 -16.03 -0.54 -13.27
CA LYS A 5 -15.92 0.90 -13.02
C LYS A 5 -15.28 1.56 -14.24
N LEU A 6 -16.10 1.79 -15.26
CA LEU A 6 -15.67 2.45 -16.49
C LEU A 6 -15.25 3.91 -16.22
N SER A 7 -14.18 4.33 -16.88
CA SER A 7 -13.62 5.68 -16.88
C SER A 7 -13.05 6.01 -18.26
N ILE A 8 -12.60 7.24 -18.48
CA ILE A 8 -11.99 7.69 -19.72
C ILE A 8 -10.50 7.96 -19.45
N ALA A 9 -9.62 7.32 -20.20
CA ALA A 9 -8.23 7.73 -20.30
C ALA A 9 -8.09 8.75 -21.43
N ARG A 10 -7.37 9.86 -21.19
CA ARG A 10 -7.18 10.95 -22.14
C ARG A 10 -5.72 11.28 -22.32
N LEU A 11 -5.29 11.49 -23.57
CA LEU A 11 -4.00 12.08 -23.90
C LEU A 11 -4.22 13.26 -24.85
N GLU A 12 -3.67 14.41 -24.50
CA GLU A 12 -3.58 15.56 -25.40
C GLU A 12 -2.23 15.57 -26.12
N LYS A 13 -2.25 15.60 -27.46
CA LYS A 13 -1.04 15.62 -28.28
C LYS A 13 -1.26 16.50 -29.51
N GLY A 14 -0.41 17.52 -29.66
CA GLY A 14 -0.48 18.45 -30.80
C GLY A 14 -1.81 19.20 -30.91
N GLY A 15 -2.41 19.59 -29.78
CA GLY A 15 -3.70 20.28 -29.73
C GLY A 15 -4.92 19.38 -30.00
N LYS A 16 -4.73 18.07 -30.20
CA LYS A 16 -5.81 17.10 -30.35
C LYS A 16 -5.95 16.24 -29.10
N ARG A 17 -7.18 15.84 -28.81
CA ARG A 17 -7.56 14.91 -27.74
C ARG A 17 -7.71 13.50 -28.30
N PHE A 18 -7.19 12.53 -27.56
CA PHE A 18 -7.38 11.12 -27.81
C PHE A 18 -7.86 10.46 -26.53
N GLU A 19 -9.01 9.81 -26.59
CA GLU A 19 -9.74 9.26 -25.47
C GLU A 19 -10.09 7.80 -25.70
N VAL A 20 -10.12 7.02 -24.63
CA VAL A 20 -10.52 5.61 -24.66
C VAL A 20 -11.23 5.24 -23.38
N PHE A 21 -12.33 4.48 -23.49
CA PHE A 21 -13.02 3.92 -22.34
C PHE A 21 -12.21 2.78 -21.75
N VAL A 22 -12.02 2.82 -20.43
CA VAL A 22 -11.21 1.84 -19.72
C VAL A 22 -11.84 1.42 -18.41
N ASP A 23 -11.54 0.21 -17.97
CA ASP A 23 -11.67 -0.17 -16.57
C ASP A 23 -10.67 0.65 -15.74
N ALA A 24 -11.17 1.47 -14.82
CA ALA A 24 -10.36 2.41 -14.06
C ALA A 24 -9.28 1.70 -13.21
N GLU A 25 -9.61 0.56 -12.61
CA GLU A 25 -8.70 -0.17 -11.72
C GLU A 25 -7.58 -0.82 -12.53
N LYS A 26 -7.91 -1.49 -13.63
CA LYS A 26 -6.92 -2.16 -14.48
C LYS A 26 -6.05 -1.18 -15.26
N ALA A 27 -6.62 -0.09 -15.77
CA ALA A 27 -5.86 0.98 -16.43
C ALA A 27 -4.86 1.61 -15.45
N TRP A 28 -5.27 1.76 -14.20
CA TRP A 28 -4.42 2.28 -13.14
C TRP A 28 -3.24 1.34 -12.83
N ALA A 29 -3.50 0.03 -12.65
CA ALA A 29 -2.47 -0.97 -12.42
C ALA A 29 -1.41 -0.96 -13.54
N MET A 30 -1.85 -0.93 -14.80
CA MET A 30 -0.93 -0.82 -15.95
C MET A 30 -0.09 0.47 -15.92
N LYS A 31 -0.67 1.61 -15.52
CA LYS A 31 0.05 2.87 -15.42
C LYS A 31 1.18 2.83 -14.38
N ASN A 32 1.04 2.02 -13.33
CA ASN A 32 2.07 1.79 -12.32
C ASN A 32 3.12 0.73 -12.70
N GLY A 33 3.06 0.22 -13.93
CA GLY A 33 4.02 -0.77 -14.42
C GLY A 33 3.64 -2.22 -14.12
N GLU A 34 2.43 -2.48 -13.59
CA GLU A 34 1.92 -3.85 -13.52
C GLU A 34 1.64 -4.40 -14.92
N LYS A 35 1.96 -5.68 -15.14
CA LYS A 35 1.70 -6.35 -16.42
C LYS A 35 0.25 -6.81 -16.49
N VAL A 36 -0.62 -5.93 -16.99
CA VAL A 36 -2.04 -6.20 -17.23
C VAL A 36 -2.30 -6.32 -18.72
N ASN A 37 -3.18 -7.23 -19.14
CA ASN A 37 -3.54 -7.37 -20.54
C ASN A 37 -4.41 -6.18 -21.00
N ILE A 38 -3.92 -5.39 -21.96
CA ILE A 38 -4.62 -4.21 -22.50
C ILE A 38 -6.04 -4.52 -22.98
N ARG A 39 -6.29 -5.74 -23.49
CA ARG A 39 -7.62 -6.17 -23.96
C ARG A 39 -8.65 -6.27 -22.85
N GLU A 40 -8.19 -6.49 -21.63
CA GLU A 40 -9.07 -6.52 -20.46
C GLU A 40 -9.27 -5.14 -19.83
N ILE A 41 -8.49 -4.15 -20.26
CA ILE A 41 -8.54 -2.78 -19.76
C ILE A 41 -9.50 -1.95 -20.58
N ILE A 42 -9.40 -2.01 -21.91
CA ILE A 42 -10.19 -1.13 -22.78
C ILE A 42 -11.60 -1.68 -22.98
N GLU A 43 -12.60 -0.79 -22.98
CA GLU A 43 -13.97 -1.12 -23.34
C GLU A 43 -14.21 -0.69 -24.79
N GLY A 44 -14.05 -1.63 -25.71
CA GLY A 44 -14.18 -1.40 -27.15
C GLY A 44 -12.85 -1.04 -27.84
N GLU A 45 -12.75 -1.40 -29.11
CA GLU A 45 -11.53 -1.29 -29.92
C GLU A 45 -11.47 0.05 -30.69
N PHE A 46 -11.84 1.16 -30.05
CA PHE A 46 -11.90 2.48 -30.69
C PHE A 46 -11.20 3.56 -29.87
N ILE A 47 -10.53 4.47 -30.58
CA ILE A 47 -9.97 5.70 -30.03
C ILE A 47 -10.88 6.86 -30.43
N TYR A 48 -11.27 7.66 -29.43
CA TYR A 48 -12.19 8.76 -29.58
C TYR A 48 -11.44 10.10 -29.58
N SER A 49 -11.95 11.07 -30.32
CA SER A 49 -11.60 12.48 -30.11
C SER A 49 -12.42 13.11 -28.97
N ASP A 50 -13.63 12.57 -28.75
CA ASP A 50 -14.48 12.83 -27.59
C ASP A 50 -15.30 11.57 -27.29
N ALA A 51 -14.96 10.87 -26.21
CA ALA A 51 -15.58 9.61 -25.83
C ALA A 51 -17.01 9.82 -25.31
N LYS A 52 -17.30 10.96 -24.66
CA LYS A 52 -18.64 11.27 -24.15
C LYS A 52 -19.65 11.53 -25.27
N GLN A 53 -19.18 12.13 -26.36
CA GLN A 53 -20.00 12.36 -27.56
C GLN A 53 -19.95 11.19 -28.56
N GLY A 54 -19.10 10.18 -28.30
CA GLY A 54 -18.93 9.04 -29.21
C GLY A 54 -18.19 9.37 -30.51
N LEU A 55 -17.47 10.50 -30.57
CA LEU A 55 -16.75 10.95 -31.75
C LEU A 55 -15.42 10.20 -31.88
N LYS A 56 -15.23 9.45 -32.97
CA LYS A 56 -14.00 8.69 -33.23
C LYS A 56 -12.89 9.59 -33.75
N ALA A 57 -11.66 9.33 -33.31
CA ALA A 57 -10.48 9.95 -33.88
C ALA A 57 -10.28 9.48 -35.34
N SER A 58 -9.83 10.39 -36.21
CA SER A 58 -9.57 10.06 -37.61
C SER A 58 -8.32 9.19 -37.77
N GLU A 59 -8.31 8.27 -38.72
CA GLU A 59 -7.12 7.43 -38.98
C GLU A 59 -5.88 8.24 -39.34
N THR A 60 -6.07 9.37 -40.05
CA THR A 60 -4.99 10.29 -40.41
C THR A 60 -4.32 10.88 -39.18
N ASP A 61 -5.12 11.25 -38.16
CA ASP A 61 -4.58 11.71 -36.88
C ASP A 61 -3.91 10.59 -36.09
N LEU A 62 -4.51 9.41 -36.04
CA LEU A 62 -3.92 8.26 -35.33
C LEU A 62 -2.55 7.91 -35.93
N LYS A 63 -2.43 7.80 -37.26
CA LYS A 63 -1.14 7.58 -37.93
C LYS A 63 -0.16 8.72 -37.69
N LYS A 64 -0.61 9.98 -37.78
CA LYS A 64 0.25 11.15 -37.59
C LYS A 64 0.84 11.23 -36.18
N PHE A 65 0.05 10.96 -35.15
CA PHE A 65 0.45 11.18 -33.76
C PHE A 65 0.97 9.92 -33.06
N PHE A 66 0.54 8.73 -33.47
CA PHE A 66 0.94 7.47 -32.86
C PHE A 66 1.72 6.54 -33.80
N GLY A 67 1.78 6.84 -35.10
CA GLY A 67 2.47 5.99 -36.09
C GLY A 67 1.73 4.70 -36.43
N THR A 68 0.53 4.49 -35.86
CA THR A 68 -0.29 3.29 -36.03
C THR A 68 -1.77 3.64 -35.92
N THR A 69 -2.63 2.75 -36.39
CA THR A 69 -4.09 2.77 -36.17
C THR A 69 -4.56 1.65 -35.25
N ASP A 70 -3.63 0.85 -34.70
CA ASP A 70 -3.96 -0.22 -33.76
C ASP A 70 -4.49 0.38 -32.44
N PRO A 71 -5.77 0.18 -32.10
CA PRO A 71 -6.38 0.76 -30.90
C PRO A 71 -5.70 0.28 -29.61
N TYR A 72 -5.14 -0.93 -29.58
CA TYR A 72 -4.50 -1.47 -28.38
C TYR A 72 -3.18 -0.77 -28.08
N VAL A 73 -2.34 -0.60 -29.10
CA VAL A 73 -1.05 0.09 -28.98
C VAL A 73 -1.28 1.56 -28.61
N ILE A 74 -2.30 2.18 -29.20
CA ILE A 74 -2.64 3.58 -28.92
C ILE A 74 -3.20 3.73 -27.51
N ALA A 75 -4.12 2.85 -27.09
CA ALA A 75 -4.69 2.88 -25.76
C ALA A 75 -3.61 2.69 -24.67
N GLU A 76 -2.66 1.77 -24.86
CA GLU A 76 -1.54 1.59 -23.94
C GLU A 76 -0.71 2.88 -23.80
N ASN A 77 -0.48 3.59 -24.92
CA ASN A 77 0.20 4.89 -24.91
C ASN A 77 -0.60 5.96 -24.17
N ILE A 78 -1.91 6.03 -24.41
CA ILE A 78 -2.84 6.96 -23.73
C ILE A 78 -2.84 6.68 -22.22
N ILE A 79 -2.95 5.42 -21.79
CA ILE A 79 -2.98 5.07 -20.36
C ILE A 79 -1.65 5.43 -19.68
N LYS A 80 -0.51 5.09 -20.30
CA LYS A 80 0.81 5.32 -19.70
C LYS A 80 1.19 6.80 -19.64
N LYS A 81 0.88 7.58 -20.69
CA LYS A 81 1.34 8.97 -20.82
C LYS A 81 0.27 10.02 -20.56
N GLY A 82 -1.00 9.64 -20.61
CA GLY A 82 -2.15 10.52 -20.44
C GLY A 82 -2.64 10.60 -19.00
N GLU A 83 -3.86 11.08 -18.82
CA GLU A 83 -4.58 11.19 -17.57
C GLU A 83 -5.79 10.25 -17.52
N LEU A 84 -6.15 9.77 -16.32
CA LEU A 84 -7.38 9.00 -16.09
C LEU A 84 -8.43 9.93 -15.47
N LEU A 85 -9.55 10.10 -16.18
CA LEU A 85 -10.65 10.98 -15.80
C LEU A 85 -11.61 10.24 -14.87
N LEU A 86 -11.28 10.23 -13.58
CA LEU A 86 -12.13 9.63 -12.56
C LEU A 86 -13.30 10.55 -12.17
N THR A 87 -14.43 9.95 -11.80
CA THR A 87 -15.51 10.68 -11.12
C THR A 87 -15.06 11.10 -9.71
N ALA A 88 -15.76 12.07 -9.12
CA ALA A 88 -15.48 12.49 -7.75
C ALA A 88 -15.64 11.34 -6.74
N GLU A 89 -16.62 10.47 -6.95
CA GLU A 89 -16.87 9.28 -6.13
C GLU A 89 -15.73 8.27 -6.24
N GLN A 90 -15.32 7.90 -7.46
CA GLN A 90 -14.19 7.00 -7.69
C GLN A 90 -12.90 7.55 -7.07
N ARG A 91 -12.64 8.86 -7.22
CA ARG A 91 -11.48 9.51 -6.60
C ARG A 91 -11.54 9.42 -5.07
N ARG A 92 -12.71 9.63 -4.46
CA ARG A 92 -12.89 9.53 -3.01
C ARG A 92 -12.61 8.13 -2.50
N GLU A 93 -13.17 7.11 -3.14
CA GLU A 93 -12.96 5.70 -2.78
C GLU A 93 -11.47 5.33 -2.81
N LEU A 94 -10.74 5.76 -3.84
CA LEU A 94 -9.31 5.51 -3.95
C LEU A 94 -8.51 6.21 -2.85
N ILE A 95 -8.86 7.47 -2.53
CA ILE A 95 -8.22 8.22 -1.44
C ILE A 95 -8.46 7.51 -0.11
N GLU A 96 -9.68 7.08 0.17
CA GLU A 96 -10.02 6.36 1.39
C GLU A 96 -9.29 5.02 1.49
N ALA A 97 -9.24 4.25 0.41
CA ALA A 97 -8.50 3.00 0.36
C ALA A 97 -7.00 3.23 0.62
N LYS A 98 -6.40 4.24 -0.03
CA LYS A 98 -4.99 4.60 0.17
C LYS A 98 -4.74 5.10 1.60
N ARG A 99 -5.66 5.89 2.16
CA ARG A 99 -5.61 6.36 3.55
C ARG A 99 -5.57 5.19 4.53
N ARG A 100 -6.40 4.17 4.34
CA ARG A 100 -6.36 2.95 5.18
C ARG A 100 -5.02 2.23 5.07
N GLN A 101 -4.45 2.11 3.87
CA GLN A 101 -3.12 1.52 3.68
C GLN A 101 -2.03 2.31 4.42
N ILE A 102 -2.06 3.65 4.35
CA ILE A 102 -1.13 4.53 5.07
C ILE A 102 -1.27 4.35 6.58
N ILE A 103 -2.51 4.33 7.10
CA ILE A 103 -2.77 4.15 8.54
C ILE A 103 -2.19 2.81 9.02
N GLU A 104 -2.46 1.72 8.29
CA GLU A 104 -1.95 0.39 8.62
C GLU A 104 -0.42 0.37 8.58
N PHE A 105 0.18 0.93 7.54
CA PHE A 105 1.62 1.03 7.40
C PHE A 105 2.25 1.79 8.57
N LEU A 106 1.72 2.96 8.91
CA LEU A 106 2.24 3.78 10.00
C LEU A 106 2.06 3.07 11.35
N SER A 107 0.90 2.45 11.59
CA SER A 107 0.63 1.75 12.85
C SER A 107 1.60 0.58 13.07
N ARG A 108 1.95 -0.15 12.02
CA ARG A 108 2.92 -1.26 12.11
C ARG A 108 4.37 -0.81 12.25
N ASN A 109 4.75 0.27 11.58
CA ASN A 109 6.17 0.64 11.43
C ASN A 109 6.62 1.77 12.37
N THR A 110 5.70 2.43 13.07
CA THR A 110 6.01 3.60 13.89
C THR A 110 5.66 3.42 15.36
N ILE A 111 6.38 4.15 16.21
CA ILE A 111 6.19 4.23 17.67
C ILE A 111 6.19 5.67 18.13
N ASP A 112 5.58 5.91 19.29
CA ASP A 112 5.78 7.17 20.01
C ASP A 112 7.22 7.17 20.59
N PRO A 113 8.08 8.13 20.21
CA PRO A 113 9.46 8.20 20.67
C PRO A 113 9.60 8.47 22.18
N ARG A 114 8.55 8.96 22.84
CA ARG A 114 8.58 9.25 24.29
C ARG A 114 8.38 8.00 25.13
N THR A 115 7.47 7.13 24.71
CA THR A 115 7.08 5.91 25.44
C THR A 115 7.64 4.63 24.83
N ASN A 116 8.15 4.69 23.60
CA ASN A 116 8.55 3.55 22.77
C ASN A 116 7.41 2.55 22.49
N THR A 117 6.16 2.97 22.64
CA THR A 117 4.99 2.11 22.42
C THR A 117 4.42 2.28 21.02
N PRO A 118 3.80 1.22 20.46
CA PRO A 118 3.02 1.30 19.23
C PRO A 118 1.92 2.37 19.28
N ILE A 119 1.64 2.98 18.14
CA ILE A 119 0.57 3.97 18.00
C ILE A 119 -0.67 3.27 17.41
N PRO A 120 -1.83 3.31 18.09
CA PRO A 120 -3.05 2.69 17.58
C PRO A 120 -3.50 3.28 16.23
N PRO A 121 -4.05 2.47 15.30
CA PRO A 121 -4.53 2.94 13.99
C PRO A 121 -5.50 4.12 14.10
N LYS A 122 -6.42 4.07 15.09
CA LYS A 122 -7.40 5.14 15.32
C LYS A 122 -6.75 6.48 15.68
N ARG A 123 -5.62 6.46 16.40
CA ARG A 123 -4.89 7.68 16.77
C ARG A 123 -4.22 8.30 15.55
N ILE A 124 -3.70 7.48 14.64
CA ILE A 124 -3.09 7.91 13.38
C ILE A 124 -4.17 8.49 12.45
N GLU A 125 -5.33 7.84 12.36
CA GLU A 125 -6.47 8.33 11.57
C GLU A 125 -6.87 9.75 12.00
N LEU A 126 -7.08 9.96 13.31
CA LEU A 126 -7.44 11.28 13.85
C LEU A 126 -6.35 12.33 13.56
N ALA A 127 -5.08 11.96 13.69
CA ALA A 127 -3.97 12.88 13.42
C ALA A 127 -3.86 13.25 11.93
N LEU A 128 -4.15 12.31 11.01
CA LEU A 128 -4.19 12.58 9.57
C LEU A 128 -5.31 13.56 9.20
N GLU A 129 -6.48 13.45 9.85
CA GLU A 129 -7.61 14.37 9.67
C GLU A 129 -7.28 15.77 10.20
N GLU A 130 -6.70 15.84 11.40
CA GLU A 130 -6.31 17.10 12.05
C GLU A 130 -5.23 17.85 11.26
N ALA A 131 -4.21 17.13 10.78
CA ALA A 131 -3.15 17.69 9.93
C ALA A 131 -3.61 18.02 8.50
N LYS A 132 -4.85 17.67 8.13
CA LYS A 132 -5.41 17.86 6.77
C LYS A 132 -4.47 17.35 5.68
N VAL A 133 -3.86 16.19 5.92
CA VAL A 133 -2.86 15.61 5.01
C VAL A 133 -3.50 15.28 3.67
N SER A 134 -2.95 15.85 2.59
CA SER A 134 -3.37 15.52 1.23
C SER A 134 -2.78 14.17 0.83
N ILE A 135 -3.65 13.19 0.62
CA ILE A 135 -3.28 11.84 0.20
C ILE A 135 -3.53 11.75 -1.28
N ASP A 136 -2.48 11.48 -2.03
CA ASP A 136 -2.61 11.20 -3.45
C ASP A 136 -2.76 9.68 -3.62
N PRO A 137 -3.93 9.19 -4.11
CA PRO A 137 -4.23 7.77 -4.19
C PRO A 137 -3.33 7.02 -5.19
N PHE A 138 -2.58 7.76 -5.99
CA PHE A 138 -1.84 7.28 -7.14
C PHE A 138 -0.35 7.09 -6.87
N LYS A 139 0.17 7.59 -5.74
CA LYS A 139 1.56 7.27 -5.36
C LYS A 139 1.57 6.05 -4.44
N PRO A 140 2.64 5.24 -4.50
CA PRO A 140 2.85 4.18 -3.52
C PRO A 140 3.01 4.79 -2.13
N VAL A 141 2.64 4.02 -1.10
CA VAL A 141 2.64 4.47 0.30
C VAL A 141 4.04 4.95 0.68
N GLU A 142 5.06 4.17 0.32
CA GLU A 142 6.46 4.41 0.60
C GLU A 142 6.95 5.76 0.05
N ALA A 143 6.43 6.20 -1.10
CA ALA A 143 6.81 7.47 -1.71
C ALA A 143 6.19 8.68 -1.00
N GLN A 144 5.09 8.51 -0.28
CA GLN A 144 4.39 9.60 0.42
C GLN A 144 4.65 9.61 1.92
N VAL A 145 5.04 8.47 2.50
CA VAL A 145 5.21 8.30 3.95
C VAL A 145 6.11 9.38 4.55
N ASN A 146 7.21 9.75 3.89
CA ASN A 146 8.14 10.75 4.44
C ASN A 146 7.50 12.14 4.59
N ASP A 147 6.69 12.55 3.63
CA ASP A 147 6.01 13.84 3.70
C ASP A 147 4.87 13.80 4.71
N ILE A 148 4.14 12.69 4.76
CA ILE A 148 3.09 12.45 5.76
C ILE A 148 3.67 12.48 7.18
N LEU A 149 4.81 11.84 7.41
CA LEU A 149 5.50 11.83 8.70
C LEU A 149 5.89 13.24 9.14
N LYS A 150 6.38 14.09 8.22
CA LYS A 150 6.71 15.50 8.53
C LYS A 150 5.47 16.28 8.96
N SER A 151 4.35 16.12 8.25
CA SER A 151 3.09 16.77 8.60
C SER A 151 2.54 16.29 9.94
N LEU A 152 2.63 14.98 10.22
CA LEU A 152 2.10 14.40 11.46
C LEU A 152 2.95 14.75 12.69
N LYS A 153 4.26 14.93 12.56
CA LYS A 153 5.18 15.21 13.69
C LYS A 153 4.78 16.41 14.55
N MET A 154 4.09 17.41 13.98
CA MET A 154 3.63 18.58 14.73
C MET A 154 2.49 18.28 15.71
N ILE A 155 1.69 17.24 15.43
CA ILE A 155 0.49 16.88 16.20
C ILE A 155 0.71 15.61 17.02
N LEU A 156 1.37 14.63 16.40
CA LEU A 156 1.63 13.30 16.94
C LEU A 156 3.13 13.01 16.80
N PRO A 157 3.88 12.86 17.90
CA PRO A 157 5.27 12.43 17.78
C PRO A 157 5.30 10.99 17.27
N LEU A 158 5.97 10.75 16.16
CA LEU A 158 6.18 9.41 15.65
C LEU A 158 7.51 9.29 14.94
N LYS A 159 8.15 8.13 15.09
CA LYS A 159 9.35 7.74 14.35
C LYS A 159 9.21 6.32 13.82
N VAL A 160 9.82 6.06 12.67
CA VAL A 160 9.96 4.70 12.15
C VAL A 160 11.06 4.01 12.94
N ALA A 161 10.79 2.81 13.44
CA ALA A 161 11.75 2.06 14.23
C ALA A 161 11.52 0.55 14.08
N ARG A 162 12.55 -0.23 14.39
CA ARG A 162 12.47 -1.68 14.62
C ARG A 162 12.65 -1.95 16.11
N ALA A 163 11.98 -2.98 16.60
CA ALA A 163 12.10 -3.46 17.97
C ALA A 163 12.79 -4.82 17.96
N ILE A 164 13.73 -4.99 18.87
CA ILE A 164 14.34 -6.29 19.17
C ILE A 164 13.70 -6.80 20.45
N LEU A 165 13.01 -7.93 20.33
CA LEU A 165 12.25 -8.56 21.39
C LEU A 165 12.92 -9.86 21.82
N ALA A 166 13.11 -10.06 23.12
CA ALA A 166 13.42 -11.36 23.69
C ALA A 166 12.10 -12.11 23.92
N VAL A 167 11.96 -13.29 23.31
CA VAL A 167 10.79 -14.15 23.43
C VAL A 167 11.21 -15.46 24.08
N HIS A 168 10.56 -15.81 25.19
CA HIS A 168 10.72 -17.08 25.88
C HIS A 168 9.50 -17.97 25.62
N ILE A 169 9.74 -19.20 25.18
CA ILE A 169 8.71 -20.17 24.82
C ILE A 169 8.95 -21.47 25.59
N PRO A 170 7.99 -21.94 26.40
CA PRO A 170 8.11 -23.23 27.08
C PRO A 170 8.14 -24.41 26.08
N ALA A 171 8.88 -25.47 26.43
CA ALA A 171 9.12 -26.64 25.58
C ALA A 171 7.87 -27.21 24.87
N PRO A 172 6.69 -27.35 25.51
CA PRO A 172 5.51 -27.92 24.88
C PRO A 172 4.96 -27.11 23.68
N TYR A 173 5.30 -25.83 23.58
CA TYR A 173 4.72 -24.91 22.60
C TYR A 173 5.70 -24.48 21.50
N VAL A 174 6.97 -24.89 21.59
CA VAL A 174 8.05 -24.46 20.69
C VAL A 174 7.69 -24.66 19.22
N GLY A 175 7.26 -25.86 18.83
CA GLY A 175 6.98 -26.17 17.42
C GLY A 175 5.92 -25.27 16.77
N LYS A 176 4.87 -24.89 17.51
CA LYS A 176 3.80 -24.01 16.99
C LYS A 176 4.19 -22.54 17.03
N ALA A 177 4.78 -22.10 18.14
CA ALA A 177 5.11 -20.70 18.35
C ALA A 177 6.28 -20.24 17.47
N TYR A 178 7.30 -21.07 17.29
CA TYR A 178 8.47 -20.74 16.48
C TYR A 178 8.12 -20.41 15.02
N GLY A 179 7.29 -21.25 14.38
CA GLY A 179 6.84 -21.01 13.00
C GLY A 179 5.96 -19.77 12.85
N ALA A 180 5.26 -19.34 13.90
CA ALA A 180 4.52 -18.08 13.89
C ALA A 180 5.45 -16.87 14.02
N LEU A 181 6.46 -16.93 14.88
CA LEU A 181 7.43 -15.85 15.07
C LEU A 181 8.24 -15.57 13.80
N GLN A 182 8.68 -16.61 13.09
CA GLN A 182 9.38 -16.47 11.81
C GLN A 182 8.53 -15.77 10.73
N LYS A 183 7.20 -15.85 10.80
CA LYS A 183 6.31 -15.15 9.87
C LYS A 183 6.13 -13.67 10.22
N ILE A 184 6.30 -13.32 11.50
CA ILE A 184 6.07 -11.96 12.00
C ILE A 184 7.35 -11.12 11.93
N GLY A 185 8.52 -11.74 12.14
CA GLY A 185 9.79 -11.04 12.21
C GLY A 185 10.98 -11.88 11.81
N LYS A 186 12.15 -11.25 11.85
CA LYS A 186 13.44 -11.89 11.58
C LYS A 186 14.04 -12.38 12.88
N VAL A 187 14.38 -13.67 12.95
CA VAL A 187 15.13 -14.23 14.08
C VAL A 187 16.59 -13.79 13.98
N LEU A 188 17.08 -13.11 15.02
CA LEU A 188 18.47 -12.70 15.14
C LEU A 188 19.30 -13.76 15.84
N ARG A 189 18.77 -14.31 16.93
CA ARG A 189 19.41 -15.33 17.76
C ARG A 189 18.36 -16.27 18.33
N GLU A 190 18.76 -17.51 18.52
CA GLU A 190 17.96 -18.52 19.21
C GLU A 190 18.86 -19.41 20.09
N SER A 191 18.34 -19.82 21.24
CA SER A 191 19.04 -20.72 22.15
C SER A 191 18.04 -21.61 22.88
N TYR A 192 18.29 -22.91 22.88
CA TYR A 192 17.54 -23.86 23.68
C TYR A 192 18.14 -23.94 25.09
N ALA A 193 17.27 -23.86 26.10
CA ALA A 193 17.66 -24.11 27.48
C ALA A 193 17.63 -25.61 27.79
N THR A 194 18.23 -25.99 28.93
CA THR A 194 18.34 -27.38 29.39
C THR A 194 16.99 -28.04 29.68
N ASP A 195 15.95 -27.24 29.93
CA ASP A 195 14.56 -27.69 30.13
C ASP A 195 13.78 -27.85 28.81
N GLY A 196 14.44 -27.63 27.66
CA GLY A 196 13.84 -27.68 26.33
C GLY A 196 13.05 -26.42 25.95
N SER A 197 13.02 -25.39 26.79
CA SER A 197 12.46 -24.09 26.42
C SER A 197 13.34 -23.38 25.38
N LEU A 198 12.72 -22.49 24.60
CA LEU A 198 13.37 -21.75 23.53
C LEU A 198 13.37 -20.25 23.85
N ASN A 199 14.56 -19.65 23.85
CA ASN A 199 14.74 -18.20 23.89
C ASN A 199 15.10 -17.70 22.50
N VAL A 200 14.42 -16.66 22.02
CA VAL A 200 14.60 -16.09 20.69
C VAL A 200 14.75 -14.57 20.79
N GLU A 201 15.74 -14.00 20.11
CA GLU A 201 15.79 -12.56 19.81
C GLU A 201 15.14 -12.32 18.44
N LEU A 202 14.02 -11.61 18.43
CA LEU A 202 13.21 -11.35 17.23
C LEU A 202 13.25 -9.85 16.87
N GLU A 203 13.66 -9.54 15.65
CA GLU A 203 13.56 -8.20 15.05
C GLU A 203 12.22 -8.06 14.33
N VAL A 204 11.41 -7.07 14.73
CA VAL A 204 10.11 -6.73 14.13
C VAL A 204 9.99 -5.23 13.91
N PRO A 205 9.09 -4.76 13.02
CA PRO A 205 8.66 -3.37 13.03
C PRO A 205 8.17 -2.95 14.42
N ALA A 206 8.60 -1.79 14.91
CA ALA A 206 8.39 -1.43 16.31
C ALA A 206 6.92 -1.22 16.69
N GLY A 207 6.02 -1.00 15.72
CA GLY A 207 4.58 -0.95 15.98
C GLY A 207 3.93 -2.33 16.17
N MET A 208 4.62 -3.42 15.80
CA MET A 208 4.10 -4.79 15.92
C MET A 208 4.39 -5.44 17.28
N GLN A 209 4.97 -4.71 18.23
CA GLN A 209 5.30 -5.23 19.56
C GLN A 209 4.08 -5.88 20.25
N SER A 210 2.94 -5.19 20.27
CA SER A 210 1.70 -5.72 20.88
C SER A 210 1.24 -7.01 20.21
N SER A 211 1.31 -7.07 18.88
CA SER A 211 0.90 -8.26 18.11
C SER A 211 1.79 -9.47 18.40
N VAL A 212 3.09 -9.27 18.64
CA VAL A 212 4.00 -10.35 19.05
C VAL A 212 3.62 -10.86 20.43
N ILE A 213 3.38 -9.97 21.40
CA ILE A 213 2.96 -10.33 22.76
C ILE A 213 1.67 -11.15 22.74
N GLU A 214 0.66 -10.68 22.00
CA GLU A 214 -0.63 -11.37 21.85
C GLU A 214 -0.49 -12.74 21.20
N THR A 215 0.34 -12.84 20.14
CA THR A 215 0.57 -14.11 19.44
C THR A 215 1.27 -15.12 20.34
N VAL A 216 2.32 -14.71 21.05
CA VAL A 216 3.06 -15.58 21.98
C VAL A 216 2.14 -16.02 23.12
N SER A 217 1.41 -15.10 23.74
CA SER A 217 0.48 -15.41 24.83
C SER A 217 -0.61 -16.38 24.38
N SER A 218 -1.22 -16.16 23.21
CA SER A 218 -2.26 -17.05 22.66
C SER A 218 -1.74 -18.47 22.39
N LEU A 219 -0.57 -18.59 21.75
CA LEU A 219 0.00 -19.90 21.38
C LEU A 219 0.56 -20.69 22.56
N THR A 220 0.95 -20.00 23.63
CA THR A 220 1.52 -20.61 24.85
C THR A 220 0.52 -20.68 26.01
N LYS A 221 -0.74 -20.30 25.79
CA LYS A 221 -1.76 -20.17 26.85
C LYS A 221 -1.30 -19.26 28.02
N GLY A 222 -0.58 -18.20 27.69
CA GLY A 222 -0.04 -17.21 28.64
C GLY A 222 1.23 -17.63 29.36
N GLN A 223 1.86 -18.74 28.99
CA GLN A 223 3.09 -19.23 29.64
C GLN A 223 4.38 -18.72 28.98
N GLY A 224 4.30 -18.14 27.79
CA GLY A 224 5.41 -17.48 27.11
C GLY A 224 5.58 -16.05 27.58
N ASP A 225 6.82 -15.58 27.60
CA ASP A 225 7.20 -14.23 28.03
C ASP A 225 7.84 -13.46 26.87
N VAL A 226 7.54 -12.17 26.78
CA VAL A 226 8.10 -11.28 25.74
C VAL A 226 8.61 -10.01 26.42
N LYS A 227 9.89 -9.70 26.20
CA LYS A 227 10.54 -8.49 26.73
C LYS A 227 11.13 -7.67 25.60
N LEU A 228 10.86 -6.36 25.62
CA LEU A 228 11.54 -5.41 24.75
C LEU A 228 12.99 -5.24 25.21
N LEU A 229 13.95 -5.59 24.36
CA LEU A 229 15.37 -5.37 24.64
C LEU A 229 15.78 -3.95 24.26
N ARG A 230 15.50 -3.55 23.02
CA ARG A 230 15.79 -2.19 22.51
C ARG A 230 14.98 -1.87 21.26
N THR A 231 14.89 -0.57 20.97
CA THR A 231 14.35 -0.06 19.71
C THR A 231 15.47 0.62 18.92
N GLU A 232 15.56 0.28 17.64
CA GLU A 232 16.54 0.84 16.70
C GLU A 232 15.80 1.69 15.68
N GLN A 233 16.25 2.92 15.46
CA GLN A 233 15.65 3.78 14.46
C GLN A 233 16.11 3.35 13.06
N VAL A 234 15.15 3.33 12.12
CA VAL A 234 15.40 3.04 10.70
C VAL A 234 15.80 4.31 9.97
#